data_AF-A0A259PVL3-F1
#
_entry.id   AF-A0A259PVL3-F1
#
_cell.length_a   1.000
_cell.length_b   1.000
_cell.length_c   1.000
_cell.angle_alpha   90.00
_cell.angle_beta   90.00
_cell.angle_gamma   90.00
#
_symmetry.space_group_name_H-M   'P 1'
#
loop_
_entity.id
_entity.type
_entity.pdbx_description
1 polymer ?
#
loop_
_entity_poly.entity_id
_entity_poly.type
_entity_poly.pdbx_seq_one_letter_code
_entity_poly.pdbx_strand_id
1 'polypeptide(L)'
;MNQPGYPFTSIPLKYSSGEPLLTQPTGLVVSNQGTTLYVANWSSASSGQIGPGFIDAVDIKTGNVTRLASGLNNPDGLALSADGNSLFVANHGKGDVLQISTTDGTTIATYNYPASSAIYPWGVYADSSSVYATNSNGTVSKWAIVPSGTPSSPPTTVATLASPAGITGANGYLYVADYQAEAINKIDLTSATPTVVATVSVYPRQPFFLAHDNTYLYFTDGNSGSVNAIPLP
;
A
#
# COMPACT_ATOMS: atom_id res chain seq x y z
N MET A 1 0.25 -8.90 -18.40
CA MET A 1 -1.07 -9.55 -18.29
C MET A 1 -1.32 -10.67 -19.31
N ASN A 2 -0.45 -10.90 -20.32
CA ASN A 2 -0.68 -11.95 -21.33
C ASN A 2 -0.07 -13.30 -20.93
N GLN A 3 -0.67 -14.00 -19.97
CA GLN A 3 -0.47 -15.44 -19.82
C GLN A 3 -1.70 -16.16 -20.41
N PRO A 4 -1.65 -16.64 -21.67
CA PRO A 4 -2.77 -17.31 -22.29
C PRO A 4 -3.26 -18.48 -21.45
N GLY A 5 -4.57 -18.51 -21.14
CA GLY A 5 -5.19 -19.59 -20.36
C GLY A 5 -5.22 -19.39 -18.85
N TYR A 6 -4.71 -18.28 -18.32
CA TYR A 6 -4.90 -17.99 -16.90
C TYR A 6 -6.37 -17.60 -16.63
N PRO A 7 -7.07 -18.30 -15.71
CA PRO A 7 -8.46 -17.99 -15.43
C PRO A 7 -8.56 -16.59 -14.82
N PHE A 8 -9.46 -15.77 -15.36
CA PHE A 8 -9.81 -14.48 -14.77
C PHE A 8 -11.31 -14.39 -14.56
N THR A 9 -11.70 -13.73 -13.48
CA THR A 9 -13.09 -13.36 -13.20
C THR A 9 -13.18 -11.84 -13.28
N SER A 10 -14.06 -11.33 -14.12
CA SER A 10 -14.37 -9.90 -14.14
C SER A 10 -15.57 -9.63 -13.23
N ILE A 11 -15.42 -8.64 -12.33
CA ILE A 11 -16.51 -8.14 -11.49
C ILE A 11 -17.01 -6.82 -12.10
N PRO A 12 -18.22 -6.77 -12.69
CA PRO A 12 -18.78 -5.54 -13.21
C PRO A 12 -19.11 -4.57 -12.06
N LEU A 13 -18.53 -3.37 -12.09
CA LEU A 13 -18.74 -2.37 -11.05
C LEU A 13 -20.08 -1.65 -11.22
N LYS A 14 -20.78 -1.44 -10.11
CA LYS A 14 -22.09 -0.79 -10.04
C LYS A 14 -22.03 0.36 -9.05
N TYR A 15 -22.19 1.57 -9.55
CA TYR A 15 -22.18 2.79 -8.74
C TYR A 15 -23.61 3.16 -8.36
N SER A 16 -23.83 3.55 -7.10
CA SER A 16 -25.16 3.86 -6.58
C SER A 16 -25.79 5.12 -7.20
N SER A 17 -25.00 6.11 -7.64
CA SER A 17 -25.40 7.21 -8.54
C SER A 17 -24.29 8.26 -8.72
N GLY A 18 -24.05 8.73 -9.96
CA GLY A 18 -23.52 10.07 -10.30
C GLY A 18 -22.11 10.50 -9.85
N GLU A 19 -21.48 9.80 -8.92
CA GLU A 19 -20.19 10.13 -8.31
C GLU A 19 -19.05 9.26 -8.88
N PRO A 20 -17.78 9.73 -8.87
CA PRO A 20 -16.84 9.37 -9.90
C PRO A 20 -16.59 7.86 -9.94
N LEU A 21 -16.53 7.36 -11.18
CA LEU A 21 -16.03 6.04 -11.50
C LEU A 21 -14.64 5.86 -10.87
N LEU A 22 -14.15 4.63 -10.74
CA LEU A 22 -12.72 4.40 -10.54
C LEU A 22 -11.95 5.11 -11.68
N THR A 23 -11.49 6.34 -11.42
CA THR A 23 -10.92 7.22 -12.45
C THR A 23 -9.47 6.87 -12.71
N GLN A 24 -8.75 6.52 -11.64
CA GLN A 24 -7.36 6.14 -11.68
C GLN A 24 -7.02 5.33 -10.42
N PRO A 25 -7.34 4.02 -10.40
CA PRO A 25 -7.03 3.17 -9.25
C PRO A 25 -5.52 2.97 -9.14
N THR A 26 -4.98 3.12 -7.93
CA THR A 26 -3.53 3.11 -7.66
C THR A 26 -3.09 2.09 -6.64
N GLY A 27 -3.96 1.76 -5.68
CA GLY A 27 -3.73 0.73 -4.67
C GLY A 27 -5.02 0.00 -4.33
N LEU A 28 -4.89 -1.24 -3.89
CA LEU A 28 -6.02 -2.07 -3.51
C LEU A 28 -5.67 -3.00 -2.35
N VAL A 29 -6.66 -3.33 -1.53
CA VAL A 29 -6.56 -4.37 -0.49
C VAL A 29 -7.92 -5.03 -0.30
N VAL A 30 -7.93 -6.33 -0.04
CA VAL A 30 -9.15 -7.12 0.21
C VAL A 30 -9.35 -7.27 1.71
N SER A 31 -10.59 -7.13 2.20
CA SER A 31 -10.96 -7.38 3.59
C SER A 31 -10.54 -8.78 4.04
N ASN A 32 -10.25 -8.96 5.33
CA ASN A 32 -9.83 -10.26 5.88
C ASN A 32 -10.84 -11.39 5.58
N GLN A 33 -12.11 -11.04 5.41
CA GLN A 33 -13.18 -11.98 5.08
C GLN A 33 -13.37 -12.22 3.58
N GLY A 34 -12.61 -11.55 2.71
CA GLY A 34 -12.70 -11.71 1.26
C GLY A 34 -13.96 -11.12 0.63
N THR A 35 -14.68 -10.23 1.33
CA THR A 35 -15.99 -9.71 0.90
C THR A 35 -15.92 -8.33 0.28
N THR A 36 -14.95 -7.52 0.68
CA THR A 36 -14.84 -6.11 0.32
C THR A 36 -13.46 -5.83 -0.26
N LEU A 37 -13.40 -5.21 -1.43
CA LEU A 37 -12.18 -4.68 -2.02
C LEU A 37 -12.15 -3.18 -1.77
N TYR A 38 -11.14 -2.70 -1.05
CA TYR A 38 -10.87 -1.28 -0.89
C TYR A 38 -9.94 -0.82 -2.01
N VAL A 39 -10.26 0.32 -2.63
CA VAL A 39 -9.53 0.84 -3.79
C VAL A 39 -9.17 2.30 -3.55
N ALA A 40 -7.89 2.62 -3.63
CA ALA A 40 -7.39 3.98 -3.65
C ALA A 40 -7.51 4.55 -5.07
N ASN A 41 -8.05 5.75 -5.18
CA ASN A 41 -8.31 6.40 -6.45
C ASN A 41 -7.77 7.82 -6.45
N TRP A 42 -7.03 8.14 -7.51
CA TRP A 42 -6.74 9.53 -7.85
C TRP A 42 -7.88 10.09 -8.69
N SER A 43 -8.18 11.37 -8.50
CA SER A 43 -9.13 12.13 -9.34
C SER A 43 -8.45 13.26 -10.11
N SER A 44 -7.12 13.35 -10.10
CA SER A 44 -6.38 14.25 -10.99
C SER A 44 -6.43 13.74 -12.42
N ALA A 45 -6.55 14.66 -13.39
CA ALA A 45 -6.73 14.32 -14.80
C ALA A 45 -5.43 13.81 -15.48
N SER A 46 -4.30 13.82 -14.77
CA SER A 46 -2.98 13.46 -15.33
C SER A 46 -2.19 12.60 -14.35
N SER A 47 -1.70 11.44 -14.83
CA SER A 47 -0.73 10.62 -14.10
C SER A 47 0.49 11.45 -13.67
N GLY A 48 0.91 11.30 -12.42
CA GLY A 48 2.05 12.02 -11.84
C GLY A 48 1.75 13.41 -11.27
N GLN A 49 0.51 13.93 -11.37
CA GLN A 49 0.14 15.18 -10.70
C GLN A 49 -0.52 14.93 -9.34
N ILE A 50 -0.01 15.64 -8.33
CA ILE A 50 -0.62 15.77 -7.00
C ILE A 50 -1.98 16.46 -7.15
N GLY A 51 -3.02 15.87 -6.58
CA GLY A 51 -4.41 16.24 -6.78
C GLY A 51 -5.37 15.43 -5.91
N PRO A 52 -6.67 15.76 -5.96
CA PRO A 52 -7.65 15.12 -5.09
C PRO A 52 -7.71 13.60 -5.30
N GLY A 53 -8.18 12.90 -4.28
CA GLY A 53 -8.39 11.47 -4.32
C GLY A 53 -9.38 10.99 -3.26
N PHE A 54 -9.74 9.72 -3.36
CA PHE A 54 -10.74 9.08 -2.51
C PHE A 54 -10.50 7.57 -2.39
N ILE A 55 -11.13 6.95 -1.40
CA ILE A 55 -11.17 5.49 -1.23
C ILE A 55 -12.59 5.01 -1.50
N ASP A 56 -12.72 4.01 -2.37
CA ASP A 56 -13.97 3.29 -2.58
C ASP A 56 -13.90 1.90 -1.94
N ALA A 57 -15.05 1.43 -1.45
CA ALA A 57 -15.27 0.06 -1.02
C ALA A 57 -16.16 -0.64 -2.06
N VAL A 58 -15.71 -1.78 -2.56
CA VAL A 58 -16.41 -2.60 -3.55
C VAL A 58 -16.83 -3.91 -2.91
N ASP A 59 -18.13 -4.20 -2.89
CA ASP A 59 -18.63 -5.53 -2.56
C ASP A 59 -18.25 -6.49 -3.69
N ILE A 60 -17.37 -7.45 -3.38
CA ILE A 60 -16.76 -8.35 -4.37
C ILE A 60 -17.81 -9.25 -5.04
N LYS A 61 -18.89 -9.59 -4.33
CA LYS A 61 -19.92 -10.51 -4.82
C LYS A 61 -20.88 -9.83 -5.79
N THR A 62 -21.25 -8.57 -5.52
CA THR A 62 -22.29 -7.84 -6.23
C THR A 62 -21.75 -6.81 -7.21
N GLY A 63 -20.50 -6.39 -7.02
CA GLY A 63 -19.85 -5.29 -7.72
C GLY A 63 -20.29 -3.91 -7.24
N ASN A 64 -21.08 -3.82 -6.17
CA ASN A 64 -21.58 -2.54 -5.66
C ASN A 64 -20.43 -1.70 -5.09
N VAL A 65 -20.32 -0.46 -5.54
CA VAL A 65 -19.30 0.50 -5.12
C VAL A 65 -19.91 1.54 -4.19
N THR A 66 -19.24 1.79 -3.07
CA THR A 66 -19.58 2.86 -2.11
C THR A 66 -18.34 3.70 -1.84
N ARG A 67 -18.50 5.03 -1.85
CA ARG A 67 -17.46 5.96 -1.39
C ARG A 67 -17.23 5.75 0.10
N LEU A 68 -16.06 5.24 0.46
CA LEU A 68 -15.68 5.07 1.88
C LEU A 68 -15.15 6.40 2.42
N ALA A 69 -14.12 6.96 1.78
CA ALA A 69 -13.47 8.18 2.28
C ALA A 69 -13.15 9.15 1.15
N SER A 70 -13.19 10.44 1.45
CA SER A 70 -12.95 11.54 0.51
C SER A 70 -12.07 12.62 1.15
N GLY A 71 -11.53 13.54 0.33
CA GLY A 71 -10.63 14.60 0.82
C GLY A 71 -9.16 14.16 0.93
N LEU A 72 -8.83 12.99 0.38
CA LEU A 72 -7.46 12.52 0.25
C LEU A 72 -6.76 13.24 -0.92
N ASN A 73 -5.45 13.07 -1.03
CA ASN A 73 -4.65 13.59 -2.13
C ASN A 73 -3.68 12.52 -2.63
N ASN A 74 -3.87 12.07 -3.87
CA ASN A 74 -3.16 10.95 -4.47
C ASN A 74 -3.00 9.75 -3.52
N PRO A 75 -4.08 9.15 -3.00
CA PRO A 75 -3.91 7.95 -2.19
C PRO A 75 -3.27 6.84 -3.04
N ASP A 76 -2.27 6.16 -2.51
CA ASP A 76 -1.56 5.06 -3.19
C ASP A 76 -1.76 3.74 -2.43
N GLY A 77 -0.73 3.25 -1.74
CA GLY A 77 -0.75 1.99 -1.03
C GLY A 77 -1.82 1.94 0.05
N LEU A 78 -2.42 0.76 0.19
CA LEU A 78 -3.41 0.43 1.19
C LEU A 78 -2.97 -0.78 2.01
N ALA A 79 -3.26 -0.76 3.31
CA ALA A 79 -3.10 -1.91 4.20
C ALA A 79 -4.24 -1.97 5.22
N LEU A 80 -4.67 -3.16 5.61
CA LEU A 80 -5.66 -3.33 6.68
C LEU A 80 -4.97 -3.52 8.02
N SER A 81 -5.60 -3.05 9.09
CA SER A 81 -5.28 -3.50 10.44
C SER A 81 -5.57 -5.00 10.59
N ALA A 82 -4.88 -5.65 11.53
CA ALA A 82 -5.05 -7.08 11.78
C ALA A 82 -6.50 -7.48 12.10
N ASP A 83 -7.26 -6.60 12.76
CA ASP A 83 -8.68 -6.79 13.07
C ASP A 83 -9.63 -6.39 11.92
N GLY A 84 -9.11 -5.77 10.86
CA GLY A 84 -9.89 -5.29 9.70
C GLY A 84 -10.73 -4.04 9.94
N ASN A 85 -10.67 -3.44 11.13
CA ASN A 85 -11.47 -2.26 11.49
C ASN A 85 -10.88 -0.94 10.99
N SER A 86 -9.62 -0.94 10.56
CA SER A 86 -8.92 0.22 10.04
C SER A 86 -8.24 -0.07 8.70
N LEU A 87 -8.26 0.92 7.83
CA LEU A 87 -7.52 0.98 6.58
C LEU A 87 -6.42 2.03 6.73
N PHE A 88 -5.17 1.60 6.61
CA PHE A 88 -4.02 2.48 6.47
C PHE A 88 -3.86 2.88 5.01
N VAL A 89 -3.66 4.17 4.76
CA VAL A 89 -3.58 4.76 3.42
C VAL A 89 -2.33 5.61 3.31
N ALA A 90 -1.46 5.31 2.35
CA ALA A 90 -0.45 6.27 1.90
C ALA A 90 -1.16 7.42 1.20
N ASN A 91 -1.29 8.56 1.86
CA ASN A 91 -1.90 9.77 1.30
C ASN A 91 -0.80 10.58 0.61
N HIS A 92 -0.26 10.01 -0.47
CA HIS A 92 1.00 10.41 -1.10
C HIS A 92 1.09 11.92 -1.25
N GLY A 93 0.09 12.57 -1.85
CA GLY A 93 0.16 13.99 -2.16
C GLY A 93 0.02 14.94 -0.96
N LYS A 94 -0.43 14.46 0.20
CA LYS A 94 -0.34 15.21 1.46
C LYS A 94 0.96 14.95 2.23
N GLY A 95 1.67 13.88 1.91
CA GLY A 95 2.86 13.49 2.66
C GLY A 95 2.50 13.01 4.07
N ASP A 96 1.44 12.20 4.20
CA ASP A 96 1.06 11.54 5.45
C ASP A 96 0.55 10.13 5.20
N VAL A 97 0.47 9.33 6.26
CA VAL A 97 -0.30 8.08 6.25
C VAL A 97 -1.55 8.29 7.11
N LEU A 98 -2.72 7.93 6.58
CA LEU A 98 -3.99 7.99 7.32
C LEU A 98 -4.38 6.62 7.82
N GLN A 99 -4.97 6.55 9.01
CA GLN A 99 -5.74 5.39 9.47
C GLN A 99 -7.21 5.76 9.44
N ILE A 100 -7.98 5.03 8.65
CA ILE A 100 -9.38 5.31 8.34
C ILE A 100 -10.24 4.15 8.83
N SER A 101 -11.37 4.43 9.47
CA SER A 101 -12.37 3.43 9.85
C SER A 101 -12.93 2.74 8.62
N THR A 102 -12.90 1.41 8.58
CA THR A 102 -13.51 0.62 7.49
C THR A 102 -15.04 0.58 7.55
N THR A 103 -15.62 1.06 8.65
CA THR A 103 -17.07 1.06 8.88
C THR A 103 -17.74 2.30 8.28
N ASP A 104 -17.13 3.47 8.45
CA ASP A 104 -17.75 4.76 8.12
C ASP A 104 -16.81 5.75 7.42
N GLY A 105 -15.56 5.35 7.16
CA GLY A 105 -14.59 6.17 6.43
C GLY A 105 -14.03 7.36 7.21
N THR A 106 -14.29 7.43 8.52
CA THR A 106 -13.75 8.50 9.36
C THR A 106 -12.24 8.33 9.58
N THR A 107 -11.49 9.43 9.56
CA THR A 107 -10.07 9.41 9.92
C THR A 107 -9.93 9.20 11.42
N ILE A 108 -9.33 8.07 11.81
CA ILE A 108 -9.01 7.71 13.18
C ILE A 108 -7.71 8.41 13.60
N ALA A 109 -6.67 8.30 12.78
CA ALA A 109 -5.35 8.85 13.08
C ALA A 109 -4.60 9.32 11.82
N THR A 110 -3.65 10.24 12.03
CA THR A 110 -2.77 10.79 10.98
C THR A 110 -1.31 10.65 11.41
N TYR A 111 -0.53 9.96 10.58
CA TYR A 111 0.87 9.66 10.81
C TYR A 111 1.71 10.59 9.92
N ASN A 112 2.25 11.64 10.55
CA ASN A 112 2.98 12.68 9.86
C ASN A 112 4.49 12.39 9.81
N TYR A 113 5.15 12.88 8.77
CA TYR A 113 6.59 13.05 8.74
C TYR A 113 7.01 14.38 9.40
N PRO A 114 8.29 14.56 9.75
CA PRO A 114 8.78 15.84 10.22
C PRO A 114 8.51 16.95 9.18
N ALA A 115 8.01 18.10 9.63
CA ALA A 115 7.53 19.19 8.74
C ALA A 115 8.60 19.73 7.76
N SER A 116 9.89 19.55 8.06
CA SER A 116 11.00 19.93 7.18
C SER A 116 11.28 18.94 6.06
N SER A 117 10.58 17.80 6.02
CA SER A 117 10.83 16.72 5.09
C SER A 117 9.73 16.65 4.04
N ALA A 118 10.07 16.93 2.77
CA ALA A 118 9.19 16.64 1.64
C ALA A 118 9.24 15.14 1.35
N ILE A 119 8.46 14.37 2.10
CA ILE A 119 8.35 12.91 1.97
C ILE A 119 6.94 12.57 1.49
N TYR A 120 6.87 11.78 0.42
CA TYR A 120 5.61 11.28 -0.12
C TYR A 120 5.59 9.75 0.01
N PRO A 121 4.68 9.19 0.84
CA PRO A 121 4.57 7.75 1.01
C PRO A 121 3.99 7.09 -0.24
N TRP A 122 4.45 5.87 -0.55
CA TRP A 122 3.94 5.08 -1.67
C TRP A 122 3.20 3.83 -1.19
N GLY A 123 3.92 2.83 -0.68
CA GLY A 123 3.37 1.60 -0.15
C GLY A 123 3.21 1.69 1.36
N VAL A 124 2.20 1.01 1.90
CA VAL A 124 2.02 0.84 3.35
C VAL A 124 1.82 -0.61 3.72
N TYR A 125 2.29 -0.98 4.90
CA TYR A 125 2.02 -2.25 5.55
C TYR A 125 1.76 -1.98 7.04
N ALA A 126 0.90 -2.77 7.68
CA ALA A 126 0.68 -2.68 9.11
C ALA A 126 0.76 -4.08 9.74
N ASP A 127 1.49 -4.18 10.85
CA ASP A 127 1.35 -5.29 11.78
C ASP A 127 0.37 -4.91 12.91
N SER A 128 0.26 -5.72 13.96
CA SER A 128 -0.66 -5.44 15.08
C SER A 128 -0.28 -4.23 15.93
N SER A 129 0.92 -3.67 15.76
CA SER A 129 1.52 -2.66 16.62
C SER A 129 2.05 -1.45 15.87
N SER A 130 2.39 -1.61 14.61
CA SER A 130 3.19 -0.66 13.85
C SER A 130 2.69 -0.55 12.41
N VAL A 131 2.74 0.67 11.87
CA VAL A 131 2.54 0.95 10.46
C VAL A 131 3.88 1.33 9.83
N TYR A 132 4.11 0.82 8.62
CA TYR A 132 5.33 1.03 7.85
C TYR A 132 4.95 1.65 6.51
N ALA A 133 5.79 2.56 6.03
CA ALA A 133 5.61 3.21 4.74
C ALA A 133 6.92 3.26 3.95
N THR A 134 6.86 2.97 2.66
CA THR A 134 7.94 3.25 1.71
C THR A 134 7.81 4.67 1.20
N ASN A 135 8.93 5.35 0.97
CA ASN A 135 8.96 6.78 0.79
C ASN A 135 9.71 7.22 -0.47
N SER A 136 9.26 8.34 -1.05
CA SER A 136 9.88 8.99 -2.22
C SER A 136 11.35 9.39 -2.04
N ASN A 137 11.84 9.50 -0.80
CA ASN A 137 13.22 9.84 -0.49
C ASN A 137 14.12 8.60 -0.27
N GLY A 138 13.63 7.40 -0.60
CA GLY A 138 14.39 6.16 -0.45
C GLY A 138 14.22 5.47 0.90
N THR A 139 13.55 6.07 1.89
CA THR A 139 13.45 5.45 3.21
C THR A 139 12.24 4.52 3.35
N VAL A 140 12.32 3.61 4.32
CA VAL A 140 11.17 2.93 4.90
C VAL A 140 10.99 3.47 6.30
N SER A 141 9.83 4.05 6.59
CA SER A 141 9.48 4.64 7.89
C SER A 141 8.57 3.72 8.70
N LYS A 142 8.66 3.81 10.02
CA LYS A 142 7.84 3.07 10.99
C LYS A 142 7.23 4.03 12.02
N TRP A 143 5.96 3.86 12.32
CA TRP A 143 5.28 4.45 13.48
C TRP A 143 4.64 3.36 14.33
N ALA A 144 4.49 3.63 15.63
CA ALA A 144 3.57 2.87 16.47
C ALA A 144 2.12 3.25 16.14
N ILE A 145 1.24 2.27 16.01
CA ILE A 145 -0.19 2.48 15.80
C ILE A 145 -0.80 3.09 17.06
N VAL A 146 -1.62 4.12 16.88
CA VAL A 146 -2.33 4.81 17.97
C VAL A 146 -3.84 4.61 17.83
N PRO A 147 -4.60 4.64 18.94
CA PRO A 147 -6.06 4.45 18.89
C PRO A 147 -6.78 5.62 18.21
N SER A 148 -6.21 6.84 18.22
CA SER A 148 -6.73 8.01 17.52
C SER A 148 -5.73 9.17 17.50
N GLY A 149 -5.92 10.15 16.61
CA GLY A 149 -5.17 11.41 16.59
C GLY A 149 -3.81 11.31 15.91
N THR A 150 -2.82 12.03 16.42
CA THR A 150 -1.45 12.04 15.86
C THR A 150 -0.49 11.37 16.83
N PRO A 151 0.35 10.42 16.39
CA PRO A 151 1.40 9.86 17.24
C PRO A 151 2.29 10.97 17.83
N SER A 152 2.66 10.83 19.10
CA SER A 152 3.51 11.82 19.79
C SER A 152 4.97 11.78 19.35
N SER A 153 5.42 10.66 18.78
CA SER A 153 6.79 10.46 18.31
C SER A 153 6.85 10.47 16.79
N PRO A 154 7.90 11.06 16.18
CA PRO A 154 8.13 11.01 14.74
C PRO A 154 8.39 9.56 14.27
N PRO A 155 8.30 9.29 12.96
CA PRO A 155 8.67 7.98 12.45
C PRO A 155 10.14 7.66 12.72
N THR A 156 10.44 6.40 12.91
CA THR A 156 11.82 5.88 12.82
C THR A 156 12.08 5.37 11.41
N THR A 157 13.31 5.55 10.92
CA THR A 157 13.74 4.96 9.65
C THR A 157 14.22 3.53 9.91
N VAL A 158 13.66 2.54 9.22
CA VAL A 158 14.03 1.13 9.33
C VAL A 158 14.93 0.65 8.21
N ALA A 159 14.91 1.32 7.06
CA ALA A 159 15.83 1.06 5.94
C ALA A 159 15.96 2.30 5.04
N THR A 160 17.07 2.37 4.31
CA THR A 160 17.28 3.30 3.20
C THR A 160 17.64 2.47 1.97
N LEU A 161 16.82 2.58 0.93
CA LEU A 161 16.83 1.79 -0.30
C LEU A 161 16.92 2.74 -1.51
N ALA A 162 17.15 2.21 -2.72
CA ALA A 162 17.35 3.07 -3.89
C ALA A 162 16.05 3.74 -4.35
N SER A 163 14.96 2.98 -4.45
CA SER A 163 13.61 3.48 -4.76
C SER A 163 12.57 2.48 -4.25
N PRO A 164 12.24 2.52 -2.94
CA PRO A 164 11.30 1.58 -2.34
C PRO A 164 9.88 1.84 -2.84
N ALA A 165 9.21 0.78 -3.30
CA ALA A 165 7.86 0.82 -3.85
C ALA A 165 6.90 0.01 -2.98
N GLY A 166 6.36 -1.10 -3.48
CA GLY A 166 5.48 -2.00 -2.74
C GLY A 166 6.16 -2.63 -1.54
N ILE A 167 5.36 -2.84 -0.49
CA ILE A 167 5.78 -3.40 0.79
C ILE A 167 4.76 -4.43 1.25
N THR A 168 5.24 -5.52 1.85
CA THR A 168 4.39 -6.53 2.49
C THR A 168 5.15 -7.19 3.64
N GLY A 169 4.46 -7.83 4.57
CA GLY A 169 5.09 -8.48 5.71
C GLY A 169 4.65 -9.93 5.86
N ALA A 170 5.63 -10.81 6.00
CA ALA A 170 5.42 -12.24 6.19
C ALA A 170 6.48 -12.84 7.12
N ASN A 171 6.08 -13.79 7.97
CA ASN A 171 6.98 -14.56 8.83
C ASN A 171 7.91 -13.71 9.72
N GLY A 172 7.45 -12.54 10.20
CA GLY A 172 8.25 -11.64 11.04
C GLY A 172 9.23 -10.74 10.25
N TYR A 173 9.12 -10.70 8.93
CA TYR A 173 9.93 -9.86 8.06
C TYR A 173 9.07 -8.91 7.23
N LEU A 174 9.63 -7.76 6.87
CA LEU A 174 9.13 -6.96 5.74
C LEU A 174 9.87 -7.34 4.48
N TYR A 175 9.13 -7.34 3.38
CA TYR A 175 9.65 -7.41 2.02
C TYR A 175 9.32 -6.10 1.34
N VAL A 176 10.33 -5.47 0.74
CA VAL A 176 10.22 -4.19 0.06
C VAL A 176 10.76 -4.33 -1.36
N ALA A 177 9.93 -4.02 -2.34
CA ALA A 177 10.35 -3.87 -3.72
C ALA A 177 11.23 -2.62 -3.83
N ASP A 178 12.42 -2.76 -4.39
CA ASP A 178 13.34 -1.66 -4.67
C ASP A 178 13.47 -1.51 -6.18
N TYR A 179 12.67 -0.59 -6.72
CA TYR A 179 12.42 -0.42 -8.15
C TYR A 179 13.71 -0.12 -8.93
N GLN A 180 14.53 0.81 -8.42
CA GLN A 180 15.77 1.21 -9.08
C GLN A 180 16.91 0.22 -8.86
N ALA A 181 16.92 -0.49 -7.73
CA ALA A 181 17.91 -1.54 -7.49
C ALA A 181 17.58 -2.86 -8.18
N GLU A 182 16.39 -2.98 -8.81
CA GLU A 182 15.89 -4.21 -9.44
C GLU A 182 16.00 -5.40 -8.48
N ALA A 183 15.54 -5.18 -7.24
CA ALA A 183 15.72 -6.10 -6.14
C ALA A 183 14.54 -6.11 -5.16
N ILE A 184 14.45 -7.17 -4.37
CA ILE A 184 13.54 -7.28 -3.23
C ILE A 184 14.39 -7.37 -1.96
N ASN A 185 14.14 -6.46 -1.02
CA ASN A 185 14.85 -6.38 0.26
C ASN A 185 14.03 -7.00 1.38
N LYS A 186 14.65 -7.89 2.17
CA LYS A 186 14.09 -8.51 3.38
C LYS A 186 14.61 -7.76 4.60
N ILE A 187 13.71 -7.24 5.42
CA ILE A 187 14.02 -6.46 6.63
C ILE A 187 13.49 -7.23 7.85
N ASP A 188 14.33 -7.42 8.86
CA ASP A 188 13.95 -8.11 10.10
C ASP A 188 13.15 -7.19 11.03
N LEU A 189 11.90 -7.57 11.34
CA LEU A 189 11.06 -6.86 12.31
C LEU A 189 11.16 -7.39 13.74
N THR A 190 11.81 -8.53 13.95
CA THR A 190 11.95 -9.14 15.28
C THR A 190 13.05 -8.45 16.11
N SER A 191 13.94 -7.73 15.44
CA SER A 191 14.97 -6.90 16.05
C SER A 191 14.42 -5.56 16.55
N ALA A 192 14.90 -5.10 17.71
CA ALA A 192 14.63 -3.74 18.20
C ALA A 192 15.18 -2.64 17.27
N THR A 193 16.18 -2.99 16.45
CA THR A 193 16.73 -2.15 15.38
C THR A 193 16.56 -2.88 14.06
N PRO A 194 15.42 -2.70 13.37
CA PRO A 194 15.19 -3.32 12.07
C PRO A 194 16.30 -2.97 11.07
N THR A 195 16.78 -3.97 10.33
CA THR A 195 17.81 -3.82 9.30
C THR A 195 17.49 -4.71 8.11
N VAL A 196 18.04 -4.37 6.94
CA VAL A 196 18.03 -5.25 5.77
C VAL A 196 18.93 -6.45 6.06
N VAL A 197 18.36 -7.65 6.03
CA VAL A 197 19.05 -8.92 6.31
C VAL A 197 19.31 -9.75 5.06
N ALA A 198 18.58 -9.49 3.98
CA ALA A 198 18.84 -10.09 2.67
C ALA A 198 18.32 -9.20 1.54
N THR A 199 18.95 -9.31 0.37
CA THR A 199 18.52 -8.67 -0.87
C THR A 199 18.55 -9.70 -1.98
N VAL A 200 17.43 -9.87 -2.67
CA VAL A 200 17.28 -10.78 -3.81
C VAL A 200 17.24 -9.94 -5.08
N SER A 201 18.24 -10.08 -5.95
CA SER A 201 18.19 -9.46 -7.27
C SER A 201 17.12 -10.13 -8.13
N VAL A 202 16.30 -9.32 -8.79
CA VAL A 202 15.30 -9.75 -9.78
C VAL A 202 15.60 -9.19 -11.18
N TYR A 203 16.80 -8.65 -11.39
CA TYR A 203 17.29 -8.14 -12.67
C TYR A 203 16.96 -9.11 -13.83
N PRO A 204 16.48 -8.62 -14.99
CA PRO A 204 16.29 -7.21 -15.36
C PRO A 204 14.88 -6.65 -15.05
N ARG A 205 14.20 -7.18 -14.02
CA ARG A 205 12.82 -6.78 -13.69
C ARG A 205 12.80 -5.61 -12.72
N GLN A 206 11.81 -4.75 -12.85
CA GLN A 206 11.58 -3.62 -11.95
C GLN A 206 10.40 -3.90 -11.02
N PRO A 207 10.65 -4.44 -9.81
CA PRO A 207 9.59 -4.82 -8.91
C PRO A 207 8.84 -3.57 -8.43
N PHE A 208 7.51 -3.61 -8.49
CA PHE A 208 6.65 -2.49 -8.10
C PHE A 208 5.78 -2.83 -6.90
N PHE A 209 4.64 -3.49 -7.06
CA PHE A 209 3.81 -3.94 -5.92
C PHE A 209 4.15 -5.38 -5.52
N LEU A 210 3.97 -5.67 -4.23
CA LEU A 210 4.21 -6.99 -3.65
C LEU A 210 2.93 -7.59 -3.07
N ALA A 211 2.79 -8.89 -3.19
CA ALA A 211 1.81 -9.72 -2.48
C ALA A 211 2.43 -11.08 -2.20
N HIS A 212 1.92 -11.86 -1.25
CA HIS A 212 2.46 -13.19 -0.99
C HIS A 212 1.36 -14.18 -0.60
N ASP A 213 1.66 -15.46 -0.74
CA ASP A 213 1.01 -16.54 0.00
C ASP A 213 2.01 -17.14 1.00
N ASN A 214 1.81 -18.38 1.43
CA ASN A 214 2.73 -19.04 2.37
C ASN A 214 4.01 -19.59 1.70
N THR A 215 4.08 -19.59 0.37
CA THR A 215 5.12 -20.25 -0.44
C THR A 215 5.88 -19.26 -1.32
N TYR A 216 5.20 -18.26 -1.88
CA TYR A 216 5.75 -17.34 -2.86
C TYR A 216 5.50 -15.88 -2.49
N LEU A 217 6.50 -15.05 -2.79
CA LEU A 217 6.35 -13.61 -2.92
C LEU A 217 6.14 -13.27 -4.39
N TYR A 218 5.00 -12.65 -4.69
CA TYR A 218 4.61 -12.17 -6.00
C TYR A 218 4.94 -10.69 -6.14
N PHE A 219 5.35 -10.28 -7.34
CA PHE A 219 5.57 -8.87 -7.65
C PHE A 219 5.16 -8.51 -9.06
N THR A 220 4.62 -7.30 -9.23
CA THR A 220 4.41 -6.71 -10.55
C THR A 220 5.72 -6.15 -11.08
N ASP A 221 5.96 -6.29 -12.39
CA ASP A 221 7.11 -5.72 -13.06
C ASP A 221 6.70 -4.48 -13.88
N GLY A 222 7.23 -3.33 -13.48
CA GLY A 222 6.96 -2.03 -14.10
C GLY A 222 7.42 -1.93 -15.56
N ASN A 223 8.41 -2.73 -15.98
CA ASN A 223 8.95 -2.68 -17.33
C ASN A 223 8.24 -3.62 -18.31
N SER A 224 7.88 -4.82 -17.87
CA SER A 224 7.34 -5.86 -18.77
C SER A 224 5.83 -6.07 -18.68
N GLY A 225 5.15 -5.43 -17.71
CA GLY A 225 3.73 -5.63 -17.46
C GLY A 225 3.38 -7.06 -17.03
N SER A 226 4.36 -7.78 -16.46
CA SER A 226 4.20 -9.14 -15.95
C SER A 226 3.98 -9.17 -14.43
N VAL A 227 3.49 -10.30 -13.94
CA VAL A 227 3.52 -10.67 -12.53
C VAL A 227 4.49 -11.83 -12.41
N ASN A 228 5.43 -11.72 -11.47
CA ASN A 228 6.49 -12.69 -11.26
C ASN A 228 6.41 -13.22 -9.83
N ALA A 229 7.03 -14.36 -9.57
CA ALA A 229 7.09 -14.96 -8.25
C ALA A 229 8.53 -15.40 -7.92
N ILE A 230 8.93 -15.22 -6.67
CA ILE A 230 10.11 -15.86 -6.07
C ILE A 230 9.66 -16.66 -4.84
N PRO A 231 10.38 -17.71 -4.43
CA PRO A 231 10.11 -18.37 -3.16
C PRO A 231 10.07 -17.33 -2.04
N LEU A 232 9.10 -17.45 -1.14
CA LEU A 232 9.01 -16.59 0.03
C LEU A 232 10.25 -16.87 0.92
N PRO A 233 11.18 -15.91 1.05
CA PRO A 233 12.49 -16.16 1.66
C PRO A 233 12.48 -16.35 3.18
#